data_AF-A0A536ILW7-F1
#
_entry.id   AF-A0A536ILW7-F1
#
_cell.length_a   1.000
_cell.length_b   1.000
_cell.length_c   1.000
_cell.angle_alpha   90.00
_cell.angle_beta   90.00
_cell.angle_gamma   90.00
#
_symmetry.space_group_name_H-M   'P 1'
#
loop_
_entity.id
_entity.type
_entity.pdbx_description
1 polymer ?
#
loop_
_entity_poly.entity_id
_entity_poly.type
_entity_poly.pdbx_seq_one_letter_code
_entity_poly.pdbx_strand_id
1 'polypeptide(L)'
;MLLDRKTVEQFSQRRDEPEWLRRARVASAERFSPDTWPTGEEEEWRRFPLRDVPTGQLPSPLDHLPGIAFRLEPDAIASGVIFKGLLRASLDHPDLVRRWLAEPPDGMPSHAAFRALAGALWSAGSTFLYIPPNVEIKMPLVLEKAWPAGEYAMISRTIVVADRGSSLTLVEDLTSEPGPGERLAVPLLEVHAGDGAKVRYVGIRRFAENVWDLGTQRYRSARDSDLASLNVFVGSGRTKAGIESDIEAGGGIVKLYGLVAAGDAQRIDVNSFQDLDGRGSQSDLLYLSALYDSAKAVFYGKIRVEATSSGTGSYQECRNMLLSKKASADPIPVLEILTNDVARCGHGATAGALGDEELFYAMSRGFDRQAAQQLLVHGFFPERAPAADREHRRDGRAPDRRRDGRERGRRGALRAAGAPAPAMSAHEFIAVAREDEVPPGEVKVVQAGAKSLCLGHCEDGTWGAIDNVCTHDGGVLGEGELEDCLVECPRHGARFDLTTGEVRALPAVFPVNAYPVRVVEGRVEVDLSVPTKELEIG
;
A
#
# COMPACT_ATOMS: atom_id res chain seq x y z
N MET A 1 18.91 20.88 9.07
CA MET A 1 17.70 21.35 8.35
C MET A 1 16.96 22.27 9.29
N LEU A 2 16.59 23.49 8.90
CA LEU A 2 15.78 24.40 9.72
C LEU A 2 14.56 24.79 8.91
N LEU A 3 13.38 24.61 9.50
CA LEU A 3 12.12 25.01 8.89
C LEU A 3 11.74 26.38 9.45
N ASP A 4 12.02 27.44 8.70
CA ASP A 4 11.71 28.79 9.16
C ASP A 4 10.22 29.11 8.96
N ARG A 5 9.65 29.84 9.92
CA ARG A 5 8.23 30.25 9.90
C ARG A 5 7.86 31.04 8.65
N LYS A 6 8.74 31.91 8.17
CA LYS A 6 8.50 32.79 7.01
C LYS A 6 8.34 31.97 5.74
N THR A 7 9.11 30.90 5.56
CA THR A 7 9.03 29.96 4.44
C THR A 7 7.68 29.25 4.44
N VAL A 8 7.20 28.80 5.60
CA VAL A 8 5.89 28.15 5.73
C VAL A 8 4.73 29.13 5.47
N GLU A 9 4.82 30.36 6.00
CA GLU A 9 3.84 31.41 5.73
C GLU A 9 3.79 31.77 4.23
N GLN A 10 4.94 31.92 3.58
CA GLN A 10 5.03 32.16 2.13
C GLN A 10 4.52 30.98 1.31
N PHE A 11 4.84 29.75 1.72
CA PHE A 11 4.37 28.52 1.07
C PHE A 11 2.83 28.43 1.07
N SER A 12 2.22 28.78 2.20
CA SER A 12 0.77 28.84 2.37
C SER A 12 0.13 30.00 1.60
N GLN A 13 0.73 31.19 1.64
CA GLN A 13 0.26 32.38 0.91
C GLN A 13 0.24 32.19 -0.60
N ARG A 14 1.27 31.53 -1.18
CA ARG A 14 1.32 31.25 -2.63
C ARG A 14 0.17 30.36 -3.12
N ARG A 15 -0.43 29.58 -2.23
CA ARG A 15 -1.55 28.67 -2.50
C ARG A 15 -2.91 29.25 -2.13
N ASP A 16 -2.95 30.53 -1.73
CA ASP A 16 -4.16 31.21 -1.27
C ASP A 16 -4.91 30.41 -0.19
N GLU A 17 -4.15 29.79 0.72
CA GLU A 17 -4.75 28.95 1.76
C GLU A 17 -5.49 29.77 2.82
N PRO A 18 -6.61 29.27 3.35
CA PRO A 18 -7.36 29.96 4.39
C PRO A 18 -6.53 30.09 5.67
N GLU A 19 -6.78 31.15 6.44
CA GLU A 19 -5.98 31.50 7.63
C GLU A 19 -5.85 30.34 8.64
N TRP A 20 -6.91 29.54 8.82
CA TRP A 20 -6.88 28.41 9.74
C TRP A 20 -5.88 27.33 9.30
N LEU A 21 -5.75 27.09 8.00
CA LEU A 21 -4.81 26.11 7.43
C LEU A 21 -3.38 26.63 7.56
N ARG A 22 -3.17 27.91 7.25
CA ARG A 22 -1.88 28.59 7.47
C ARG A 22 -1.43 28.49 8.93
N ARG A 23 -2.34 28.75 9.88
CA ARG A 23 -2.05 28.60 11.32
C ARG A 23 -1.69 27.17 11.70
N ALA A 24 -2.38 26.17 11.14
CA ALA A 24 -2.05 24.76 11.37
C ALA A 24 -0.65 24.41 10.87
N ARG A 25 -0.27 24.85 9.66
CA ARG A 25 1.08 24.65 9.11
C ARG A 25 2.16 25.32 9.96
N VAL A 26 1.94 26.56 10.39
CA VAL A 26 2.86 27.29 11.26
C VAL A 26 3.00 26.60 12.61
N ALA A 27 1.91 26.10 13.20
CA ALA A 27 1.96 25.35 14.44
C ALA A 27 2.77 24.05 14.32
N SER A 28 2.64 23.32 13.21
CA SER A 28 3.52 22.16 12.93
C SER A 28 4.98 22.59 12.75
N ALA A 29 5.24 23.72 12.09
CA ALA A 29 6.59 24.24 11.92
C ALA A 29 7.25 24.65 13.25
N GLU A 30 6.49 25.21 14.18
CA GLU A 30 6.98 25.58 15.52
C GLU A 30 7.36 24.36 16.37
N ARG A 31 6.83 23.17 16.04
CA ARG A 31 7.26 21.89 16.64
C ARG A 31 8.53 21.34 16.02
N PHE A 32 8.94 21.81 14.84
CA PHE A 32 10.20 21.43 14.21
C PHE A 32 11.36 22.20 14.86
N SER A 33 11.93 21.64 15.91
CA SER A 33 13.06 22.24 16.65
C SER A 33 14.28 21.31 16.66
N PRO A 34 15.49 21.84 16.94
CA PRO A 34 16.69 21.01 17.13
C PRO A 34 16.51 19.91 18.18
N ASP A 35 15.72 20.14 19.23
CA ASP A 35 15.49 19.17 20.31
C ASP A 35 14.56 18.02 19.87
N THR A 36 13.78 18.21 18.81
CA THR A 36 12.90 17.17 18.23
C THR A 36 13.57 16.38 17.11
N TRP A 37 14.75 16.82 16.66
CA TRP A 37 15.52 16.11 15.65
C TRP A 37 16.21 14.90 16.30
N PRO A 38 16.15 13.70 15.70
CA PRO A 38 16.81 12.54 16.28
C PRO A 38 18.31 12.78 16.40
N THR A 39 18.91 12.26 17.46
CA THR A 39 20.36 12.39 17.72
C THR A 39 21.14 11.21 17.14
N GLY A 40 20.46 10.07 16.94
CA GLY A 40 21.08 8.78 16.67
C GLY A 40 21.49 8.03 17.94
N GLU A 41 21.19 8.54 19.13
CA GLU A 41 21.32 7.80 20.38
C GLU A 41 20.05 7.00 20.69
N GLU A 42 18.90 7.41 20.14
CA GLU A 42 17.62 6.75 20.32
C GLU A 42 17.68 5.35 19.70
N GLU A 43 17.07 4.36 20.35
CA GLU A 43 17.15 2.96 19.90
C GLU A 43 16.55 2.78 18.49
N GLU A 44 15.53 3.57 18.16
CA GLU A 44 14.99 3.63 16.81
C GLU A 44 16.06 4.09 15.82
N TRP A 45 16.84 5.13 16.11
CA TRP A 45 17.71 5.80 15.12
C TRP A 45 19.17 5.36 15.13
N ARG A 46 19.65 4.69 16.18
CA ARG A 46 21.09 4.41 16.37
C ARG A 46 21.76 3.56 15.30
N ARG A 47 20.97 2.84 14.49
CA ARG A 47 21.47 2.03 13.38
C ARG A 47 21.34 2.77 12.04
N PHE A 48 20.59 3.86 11.97
CA PHE A 48 20.30 4.58 10.73
C PHE A 48 21.37 5.65 10.44
N PRO A 49 21.83 5.82 9.19
CA PRO A 49 22.86 6.80 8.83
C PRO A 49 22.29 8.24 8.78
N LEU A 50 21.89 8.77 9.93
CA LEU A 50 21.19 10.05 10.03
C LEU A 50 22.00 11.25 9.50
N ARG A 51 23.34 11.19 9.59
CA ARG A 51 24.23 12.26 9.12
C ARG A 51 24.17 12.47 7.60
N ASP A 52 23.74 11.46 6.85
CA ASP A 52 23.73 11.48 5.39
C ASP A 52 22.35 11.84 4.82
N VAL A 53 21.36 12.15 5.68
CA VAL A 53 20.02 12.56 5.24
C VAL A 53 20.11 13.80 4.35
N PRO A 54 19.55 13.77 3.12
CA PRO A 54 19.60 14.90 2.20
C PRO A 54 18.90 16.14 2.78
N THR A 55 19.51 17.30 2.56
CA THR A 55 19.00 18.61 3.01
C THR A 55 18.32 19.39 1.89
N GLY A 56 17.86 18.69 0.83
CA GLY A 56 17.37 19.25 -0.44
C GLY A 56 16.21 20.26 -0.34
N GLN A 57 15.66 20.66 -1.49
CA GLN A 57 14.61 21.68 -1.54
C GLN A 57 13.29 21.12 -0.99
N LEU A 58 12.94 21.48 0.25
CA LEU A 58 11.78 20.90 0.94
C LEU A 58 10.44 21.35 0.36
N PRO A 59 10.14 22.65 0.21
CA PRO A 59 8.81 23.07 -0.21
C PRO A 59 8.67 22.83 -1.72
N SER A 60 7.92 21.79 -2.09
CA SER A 60 7.61 21.51 -3.48
C SER A 60 6.70 22.60 -4.07
N PRO A 61 6.94 23.05 -5.32
CA PRO A 61 6.03 23.93 -6.04
C PRO A 61 4.82 23.19 -6.61
N LEU A 62 4.79 21.85 -6.59
CA LEU A 62 3.68 21.06 -7.12
C LEU A 62 2.46 21.16 -6.21
N ASP A 63 1.31 21.44 -6.81
CA ASP A 63 0.00 21.42 -6.14
C ASP A 63 -0.75 20.09 -6.35
N HIS A 64 -0.42 19.37 -7.42
CA HIS A 64 -0.98 18.07 -7.76
C HIS A 64 0.12 17.18 -8.34
N LEU A 65 0.00 15.86 -8.13
CA LEU A 65 0.81 14.89 -8.83
C LEU A 65 0.14 14.57 -10.18
N PRO A 66 0.90 14.47 -11.28
CA PRO A 66 0.35 14.02 -12.56
C PRO A 66 -0.30 12.63 -12.42
N GLY A 67 -1.46 12.44 -13.07
CA GLY A 67 -2.13 11.13 -13.14
C GLY A 67 -2.88 10.67 -11.89
N ILE A 68 -2.73 11.34 -10.74
CA ILE A 68 -3.45 10.98 -9.52
C ILE A 68 -4.97 11.14 -9.72
N ALA A 69 -5.73 10.08 -9.40
CA ALA A 69 -7.17 10.06 -9.58
C ALA A 69 -7.89 9.65 -8.30
N PHE A 70 -8.85 10.47 -7.87
CA PHE A 70 -9.73 10.17 -6.74
C PHE A 70 -11.06 9.65 -7.27
N ARG A 71 -11.12 8.34 -7.55
CA ARG A 71 -12.31 7.71 -8.12
C ARG A 71 -13.25 7.24 -7.01
N LEU A 72 -14.53 7.59 -7.13
CA LEU A 72 -15.60 7.13 -6.26
C LEU A 72 -16.80 6.73 -7.11
N GLU A 73 -17.46 5.65 -6.70
CA GLU A 73 -18.75 5.27 -7.28
C GLU A 73 -19.84 6.29 -6.94
N PRO A 74 -20.83 6.51 -7.82
CA PRO A 74 -21.92 7.46 -7.58
C PRO A 74 -22.63 7.23 -6.25
N ASP A 75 -22.85 5.97 -5.87
CA ASP A 75 -23.50 5.59 -4.61
C ASP A 75 -22.66 5.98 -3.38
N ALA A 76 -21.33 5.89 -3.48
CA ALA A 76 -20.42 6.31 -2.41
C ALA A 76 -20.48 7.85 -2.23
N ILE A 77 -20.50 8.59 -3.34
CA ILE A 77 -20.67 10.06 -3.32
C ILE A 77 -22.02 10.43 -2.70
N ALA A 78 -23.10 9.78 -3.12
CA ALA A 78 -24.44 10.00 -2.57
C ALA A 78 -24.54 9.66 -1.08
N SER A 79 -23.73 8.72 -0.61
CA SER A 79 -23.62 8.33 0.81
C SER A 79 -22.78 9.30 1.65
N GLY A 80 -22.21 10.35 1.05
CA GLY A 80 -21.44 11.39 1.75
C GLY A 80 -19.95 11.10 1.90
N VAL A 81 -19.42 10.12 1.15
CA VAL A 81 -17.99 9.79 1.15
C VAL A 81 -17.19 10.93 0.53
N ILE A 82 -16.10 11.32 1.18
CA ILE A 82 -15.19 12.35 0.68
C ILE A 82 -13.86 11.67 0.40
N PHE A 83 -13.46 11.64 -0.87
CA PHE A 83 -12.14 11.17 -1.30
C PHE A 83 -11.54 12.21 -2.24
N LYS A 84 -10.62 13.02 -1.74
CA LYS A 84 -10.08 14.19 -2.46
C LYS A 84 -8.63 14.44 -2.06
N GLY A 85 -7.93 15.23 -2.87
CA GLY A 85 -6.67 15.84 -2.44
C GLY A 85 -6.88 16.69 -1.18
N LEU A 86 -5.96 16.61 -0.22
CA LEU A 86 -6.11 17.20 1.12
C LEU A 86 -6.34 18.73 1.07
N LEU A 87 -5.63 19.44 0.19
CA LEU A 87 -5.83 20.88 -0.01
C LEU A 87 -7.27 21.16 -0.48
N ARG A 88 -7.76 20.41 -1.48
CA ARG A 88 -9.12 20.57 -1.99
C ARG A 88 -10.17 20.22 -0.93
N ALA A 89 -9.97 19.15 -0.17
CA ALA A 89 -10.83 18.79 0.95
C ALA A 89 -10.86 19.89 2.03
N SER A 90 -9.73 20.55 2.30
CA SER A 90 -9.63 21.66 3.25
C SER A 90 -10.45 22.89 2.82
N LEU A 91 -10.57 23.12 1.51
CA LEU A 91 -11.37 24.21 0.96
C LEU A 91 -12.87 23.86 0.92
N ASP A 92 -13.20 22.64 0.48
CA ASP A 92 -14.60 22.20 0.31
C ASP A 92 -15.28 21.83 1.63
N HIS A 93 -14.52 21.31 2.60
CA HIS A 93 -15.03 20.75 3.87
C HIS A 93 -14.19 21.21 5.08
N PRO A 94 -14.01 22.53 5.30
CA PRO A 94 -13.04 23.06 6.27
C PRO A 94 -13.29 22.59 7.71
N ASP A 95 -14.56 22.53 8.15
CA ASP A 95 -14.89 22.14 9.52
C ASP A 95 -14.62 20.66 9.78
N LEU A 96 -14.85 19.80 8.77
CA LEU A 96 -14.54 18.38 8.86
C LEU A 96 -13.03 18.15 8.90
N VAL A 97 -12.30 18.71 7.92
CA VAL A 97 -10.85 18.50 7.81
C VAL A 97 -10.12 19.07 9.02
N ARG A 98 -10.53 20.24 9.54
CA ARG A 98 -9.91 20.86 10.72
C ARG A 98 -9.90 19.93 11.94
N ARG A 99 -10.92 19.08 12.12
CA ARG A 99 -10.99 18.12 13.24
C ARG A 99 -9.88 17.07 13.20
N TRP A 100 -9.45 16.68 11.99
CA TRP A 100 -8.52 15.58 11.77
C TRP A 100 -7.12 16.06 11.35
N LEU A 101 -7.00 17.30 10.85
CA LEU A 101 -5.69 17.88 10.51
C LEU A 101 -4.89 18.29 11.74
N ALA A 102 -5.58 18.58 12.85
CA ALA A 102 -4.95 18.96 14.12
C ALA A 102 -4.13 17.79 14.66
N GLU A 103 -2.81 17.87 14.48
CA GLU A 103 -1.89 16.84 14.92
C GLU A 103 -1.77 16.87 16.47
N PRO A 104 -2.10 15.77 17.16
CA PRO A 104 -1.82 15.61 18.59
C PRO A 104 -0.30 15.65 18.83
N PRO A 105 0.19 16.16 19.98
CA PRO A 105 1.61 16.15 20.30
C PRO A 105 2.18 14.72 20.49
N ASP A 106 1.31 13.71 20.54
CA ASP A 106 1.64 12.35 20.95
C ASP A 106 2.13 11.50 19.78
N GLY A 107 3.13 10.68 20.09
CA GLY A 107 3.68 9.63 19.24
C GLY A 107 5.13 9.33 19.62
N MET A 108 5.84 8.54 18.82
CA MET A 108 7.27 8.26 19.03
C MET A 108 8.04 9.59 19.04
N PRO A 109 8.66 9.99 20.17
CA PRO A 109 9.31 11.31 20.25
C PRO A 109 10.45 11.47 19.26
N SER A 110 11.19 10.39 18.99
CA SER A 110 12.31 10.36 18.06
C SER A 110 11.93 10.62 16.59
N HIS A 111 10.64 10.57 16.25
CA HIS A 111 10.13 10.84 14.90
C HIS A 111 9.46 12.23 14.79
N ALA A 112 9.38 12.99 15.89
CA ALA A 112 8.61 14.23 15.96
C ALA A 112 9.02 15.28 14.92
N ALA A 113 10.33 15.45 14.65
CA ALA A 113 10.79 16.39 13.62
C ALA A 113 10.25 16.05 12.22
N PHE A 114 10.23 14.78 11.81
CA PHE A 114 9.73 14.41 10.47
C PHE A 114 8.21 14.55 10.37
N ARG A 115 7.47 14.25 11.44
CA ARG A 115 6.03 14.53 11.49
C ARG A 115 5.72 16.02 11.42
N ALA A 116 6.43 16.85 12.20
CA ALA A 116 6.30 18.30 12.19
C ALA A 116 6.59 18.91 10.81
N LEU A 117 7.66 18.43 10.16
CA LEU A 117 8.01 18.80 8.79
C LEU A 117 6.88 18.44 7.81
N ALA A 118 6.37 17.21 7.89
CA ALA A 118 5.27 16.76 7.04
C ALA A 118 4.01 17.59 7.27
N GLY A 119 3.64 17.85 8.53
CA GLY A 119 2.50 18.68 8.93
C GLY A 119 2.57 20.12 8.43
N ALA A 120 3.78 20.69 8.35
CA ALA A 120 3.99 22.04 7.87
C ALA A 120 4.00 22.16 6.33
N LEU A 121 4.65 21.21 5.64
CA LEU A 121 5.01 21.34 4.22
C LEU A 121 4.33 20.34 3.27
N TRP A 122 3.36 19.54 3.75
CA TRP A 122 2.60 18.65 2.86
C TRP A 122 2.01 19.41 1.67
N SER A 123 2.09 18.78 0.49
CA SER A 123 1.82 19.40 -0.82
C SER A 123 1.13 18.40 -1.77
N ALA A 124 1.51 18.38 -3.06
CA ALA A 124 1.05 17.42 -4.05
C ALA A 124 1.06 15.97 -3.54
N GLY A 125 0.01 15.22 -3.87
CA GLY A 125 -0.16 13.83 -3.43
C GLY A 125 -0.75 13.65 -2.02
N SER A 126 -1.00 14.75 -1.28
CA SER A 126 -1.70 14.69 0.01
C SER A 126 -3.19 14.40 -0.18
N THR A 127 -3.77 13.57 0.68
CA THR A 127 -5.10 12.97 0.50
C THR A 127 -5.94 13.05 1.77
N PHE A 128 -7.25 13.26 1.59
CA PHE A 128 -8.24 13.15 2.65
C PHE A 128 -9.34 12.17 2.21
N LEU A 129 -9.52 11.11 3.01
CA LEU A 129 -10.58 10.11 2.86
C LEU A 129 -11.44 10.10 4.12
N TYR A 130 -12.73 10.40 3.98
CA TYR A 130 -13.73 10.30 5.06
C TYR A 130 -14.87 9.39 4.63
N ILE A 131 -15.14 8.36 5.44
CA ILE A 131 -16.29 7.47 5.29
C ILE A 131 -17.30 7.77 6.41
N PRO A 132 -18.53 8.19 6.09
CA PRO A 132 -19.56 8.49 7.08
C PRO A 132 -20.02 7.27 7.89
N PRO A 133 -20.74 7.48 9.01
CA PRO A 133 -21.23 6.39 9.85
C PRO A 133 -22.03 5.34 9.09
N ASN A 134 -21.71 4.05 9.35
CA ASN A 134 -22.38 2.88 8.78
C ASN A 134 -22.35 2.77 7.25
N VAL A 135 -21.45 3.50 6.57
CA VAL A 135 -21.24 3.39 5.13
C VAL A 135 -20.18 2.32 4.84
N GLU A 136 -20.49 1.40 3.94
CA GLU A 136 -19.57 0.35 3.46
C GLU A 136 -19.08 0.67 2.05
N ILE A 137 -17.77 0.80 1.89
CA ILE A 137 -17.09 0.83 0.60
C ILE A 137 -16.72 -0.61 0.23
N LYS A 138 -17.42 -1.16 -0.77
CA LYS A 138 -17.27 -2.56 -1.19
C LYS A 138 -16.00 -2.82 -1.98
N MET A 139 -15.69 -1.91 -2.91
CA MET A 139 -14.51 -2.04 -3.78
C MET A 139 -13.33 -1.28 -3.18
N PRO A 140 -12.11 -1.82 -3.23
CA PRO A 140 -10.93 -1.09 -2.79
C PRO A 140 -10.78 0.24 -3.52
N LEU A 141 -10.50 1.30 -2.77
CA LEU A 141 -10.07 2.57 -3.34
C LEU A 141 -8.57 2.46 -3.63
N VAL A 142 -8.16 2.74 -4.86
CA VAL A 142 -6.76 2.67 -5.28
C VAL A 142 -6.24 4.08 -5.55
N LEU A 143 -5.08 4.40 -4.99
CA LEU A 143 -4.42 5.68 -5.13
C LEU A 143 -2.97 5.50 -5.57
N GLU A 144 -2.73 5.72 -6.85
CA GLU A 144 -1.41 5.69 -7.45
C GLU A 144 -0.79 7.09 -7.39
N LYS A 145 0.40 7.19 -6.78
CA LYS A 145 1.15 8.43 -6.62
C LYS A 145 2.51 8.28 -7.28
N ALA A 146 2.59 8.70 -8.53
CA ALA A 146 3.83 8.78 -9.26
C ALA A 146 4.51 10.13 -9.01
N TRP A 147 5.64 10.10 -8.29
CA TRP A 147 6.43 11.29 -8.03
C TRP A 147 7.41 11.56 -9.18
N PRO A 148 7.24 12.66 -9.95
CA PRO A 148 8.09 12.94 -11.10
C PRO A 148 9.54 13.20 -10.72
N ALA A 149 10.45 13.09 -11.68
CA ALA A 149 11.85 13.45 -11.51
C ALA A 149 12.00 14.94 -11.11
N GLY A 150 12.99 15.25 -10.28
CA GLY A 150 13.28 16.61 -9.86
C GLY A 150 14.06 16.70 -8.54
N GLU A 151 14.34 17.94 -8.11
CA GLU A 151 15.18 18.23 -6.93
C GLU A 151 14.39 18.54 -5.64
N TYR A 152 13.09 18.73 -5.76
CA TYR A 152 12.22 18.99 -4.61
C TYR A 152 12.02 17.72 -3.78
N ALA A 153 11.62 17.85 -2.51
CA ALA A 153 11.21 16.73 -1.67
C ALA A 153 9.73 16.36 -1.92
N MET A 154 9.39 15.08 -1.75
CA MET A 154 7.99 14.64 -1.71
C MET A 154 7.51 14.69 -0.26
N ILE A 155 6.72 15.70 0.09
CA ILE A 155 6.09 15.80 1.40
C ILE A 155 4.60 15.63 1.20
N SER A 156 4.06 14.52 1.67
CA SER A 156 2.65 14.15 1.50
C SER A 156 2.01 13.77 2.83
N ARG A 157 0.72 14.10 2.97
CA ARG A 157 -0.08 13.73 4.14
C ARG A 157 -1.36 13.04 3.69
N THR A 158 -1.57 11.80 4.10
CA THR A 158 -2.79 11.03 3.84
C THR A 158 -3.54 10.86 5.16
N ILE A 159 -4.77 11.34 5.21
CA ILE A 159 -5.65 11.20 6.37
C ILE A 159 -6.86 10.36 5.97
N VAL A 160 -7.04 9.23 6.64
CA VAL A 160 -8.15 8.30 6.44
C VAL A 160 -8.98 8.27 7.71
N VAL A 161 -10.27 8.54 7.58
CA VAL A 161 -11.22 8.55 8.68
C VAL A 161 -12.38 7.64 8.34
N ALA A 162 -12.48 6.51 9.03
CA ALA A 162 -13.62 5.61 8.98
C ALA A 162 -14.47 5.88 10.23
N ASP A 163 -15.61 6.54 10.08
CA ASP A 163 -16.51 6.84 11.20
C ASP A 163 -17.20 5.55 11.70
N ARG A 164 -17.98 5.63 12.77
CA ARG A 164 -18.55 4.45 13.45
C ARG A 164 -19.25 3.49 12.49
N GLY A 165 -18.96 2.20 12.64
CA GLY A 165 -19.57 1.11 11.85
C GLY A 165 -19.31 1.17 10.34
N SER A 166 -18.42 2.05 9.87
CA SER A 166 -18.07 2.15 8.45
C SER A 166 -16.99 1.15 8.05
N SER A 167 -16.86 0.87 6.76
CA SER A 167 -15.79 -0.02 6.27
C SER A 167 -15.20 0.41 4.96
N LEU A 168 -13.88 0.23 4.82
CA LEU A 168 -13.13 0.53 3.59
C LEU A 168 -11.86 -0.31 3.45
N THR A 169 -11.44 -0.46 2.19
CA THR A 169 -10.09 -0.84 1.81
C THR A 169 -9.47 0.30 1.00
N LEU A 170 -8.28 0.78 1.40
CA LEU A 170 -7.49 1.75 0.65
C LEU A 170 -6.14 1.11 0.27
N VAL A 171 -5.82 1.13 -1.01
CA VAL A 171 -4.51 0.77 -1.56
C VAL A 171 -3.84 2.05 -2.01
N GLU A 172 -2.66 2.34 -1.46
CA GLU A 172 -1.86 3.50 -1.78
C GLU A 172 -0.49 3.05 -2.29
N ASP A 173 -0.20 3.34 -3.56
CA ASP A 173 1.04 2.95 -4.23
C ASP A 173 1.87 4.19 -4.53
N LEU A 174 3.03 4.29 -3.89
CA LEU A 174 3.95 5.42 -4.02
C LEU A 174 5.17 5.00 -4.82
N THR A 175 5.34 5.63 -5.97
CA THR A 175 6.45 5.42 -6.89
C THR A 175 7.17 6.72 -7.18
N SER A 176 8.38 6.65 -7.72
CA SER A 176 9.08 7.83 -8.20
C SER A 176 9.89 7.53 -9.44
N GLU A 177 9.94 8.49 -10.35
CA GLU A 177 10.93 8.47 -11.42
C GLU A 177 12.35 8.67 -10.85
N PRO A 178 13.39 8.05 -11.45
CA PRO A 178 14.77 8.38 -11.14
C PRO A 178 15.05 9.88 -11.37
N GLY A 179 15.87 10.49 -10.53
CA GLY A 179 16.20 11.91 -10.62
C GLY A 179 17.66 12.21 -10.26
N PRO A 180 18.12 13.46 -10.42
CA PRO A 180 19.49 13.83 -10.08
C PRO A 180 19.69 13.87 -8.56
N GLY A 181 20.86 13.40 -8.10
CA GLY A 181 21.27 13.46 -6.70
C GLY A 181 20.40 12.63 -5.74
N GLU A 182 20.68 12.73 -4.44
CA GLU A 182 19.86 12.10 -3.41
C GLU A 182 18.59 12.93 -3.16
N ARG A 183 17.44 12.24 -3.07
CA ARG A 183 16.12 12.87 -2.96
C ARG A 183 15.43 12.44 -1.67
N LEU A 184 14.57 13.30 -1.13
CA LEU A 184 13.89 13.05 0.14
C LEU A 184 12.38 12.90 -0.06
N ALA A 185 11.83 11.82 0.48
CA ALA A 185 10.39 11.59 0.64
C ALA A 185 10.06 11.59 2.15
N VAL A 186 9.03 12.34 2.54
CA VAL A 186 8.52 12.44 3.92
C VAL A 186 7.00 12.22 3.91
N PRO A 187 6.56 10.97 3.74
CA PRO A 187 5.14 10.60 3.74
C PRO A 187 4.61 10.47 5.16
N LEU A 188 3.49 11.15 5.46
CA LEU A 188 2.75 11.03 6.71
C LEU A 188 1.39 10.38 6.45
N LEU A 189 1.11 9.27 7.12
CA LEU A 189 -0.18 8.59 7.07
C LEU A 189 -0.85 8.62 8.44
N GLU A 190 -2.13 8.95 8.47
CA GLU A 190 -2.98 8.87 9.65
C GLU A 190 -4.27 8.12 9.30
N VAL A 191 -4.54 7.04 10.02
CA VAL A 191 -5.74 6.22 9.87
C VAL A 191 -6.50 6.20 11.18
N HIS A 192 -7.76 6.64 11.15
CA HIS A 192 -8.67 6.67 12.28
C HIS A 192 -9.81 5.68 12.02
N ALA A 193 -9.83 4.57 12.77
CA ALA A 193 -10.93 3.62 12.78
C ALA A 193 -11.85 3.91 13.98
N GLY A 194 -13.03 4.47 13.71
CA GLY A 194 -14.06 4.75 14.71
C GLY A 194 -14.72 3.47 15.26
N ASP A 195 -15.65 3.65 16.20
CA ASP A 195 -16.28 2.52 16.90
C ASP A 195 -16.89 1.50 15.92
N GLY A 196 -16.48 0.23 16.00
CA GLY A 196 -16.98 -0.83 15.12
C GLY A 196 -16.57 -0.71 13.65
N ALA A 197 -15.70 0.24 13.29
CA ALA A 197 -15.26 0.44 11.92
C ALA A 197 -14.28 -0.65 11.47
N LYS A 198 -14.30 -1.00 10.18
CA LYS A 198 -13.40 -1.99 9.57
C LYS A 198 -12.53 -1.34 8.51
N VAL A 199 -11.22 -1.26 8.76
CA VAL A 199 -10.29 -0.56 7.87
C VAL A 199 -9.20 -1.50 7.41
N ARG A 200 -8.98 -1.54 6.10
CA ARG A 200 -7.83 -2.17 5.47
C ARG A 200 -7.02 -1.12 4.73
N TYR A 201 -5.75 -1.00 5.07
CA TYR A 201 -4.82 -0.11 4.38
C TYR A 201 -3.68 -0.94 3.78
N VAL A 202 -3.37 -0.72 2.51
CA VAL A 202 -2.22 -1.32 1.83
C VAL A 202 -1.34 -0.18 1.34
N GLY A 203 -0.13 -0.07 1.88
CA GLY A 203 0.86 0.93 1.48
C GLY A 203 2.01 0.27 0.73
N ILE A 204 2.17 0.58 -0.56
CA ILE A 204 3.24 0.05 -1.41
C ILE A 204 4.27 1.15 -1.66
N ARG A 205 5.55 0.87 -1.37
CA ARG A 205 6.67 1.79 -1.48
C ARG A 205 7.67 1.29 -2.51
N ARG A 206 7.69 1.94 -3.68
CA ARG A 206 8.52 1.57 -4.84
C ARG A 206 9.29 2.78 -5.38
N PHE A 207 9.92 3.52 -4.46
CA PHE A 207 10.75 4.66 -4.85
C PHE A 207 12.02 4.23 -5.58
N ALA A 208 12.62 5.15 -6.32
CA ALA A 208 13.88 4.96 -7.00
C ALA A 208 15.04 4.84 -5.99
N GLU A 209 16.15 4.21 -6.38
CA GLU A 209 17.31 3.92 -5.52
C GLU A 209 17.94 5.16 -4.87
N ASN A 210 17.85 6.33 -5.50
CA ASN A 210 18.38 7.58 -4.95
C ASN A 210 17.44 8.29 -3.97
N VAL A 211 16.34 7.65 -3.57
CA VAL A 211 15.35 8.21 -2.64
C VAL A 211 15.60 7.73 -1.22
N TRP A 212 15.56 8.69 -0.29
CA TRP A 212 15.42 8.48 1.15
C TRP A 212 13.95 8.60 1.53
N ASP A 213 13.34 7.50 1.98
CA ASP A 213 11.96 7.44 2.46
C ASP A 213 11.92 7.56 3.98
N LEU A 214 11.65 8.75 4.51
CA LEU A 214 11.58 9.03 5.95
C LEU A 214 10.11 9.26 6.36
N GLY A 215 9.37 8.16 6.46
CA GLY A 215 7.93 8.15 6.64
C GLY A 215 7.46 7.94 8.07
N THR A 216 6.25 8.41 8.37
CA THR A 216 5.55 8.07 9.61
C THR A 216 4.12 7.67 9.34
N GLN A 217 3.65 6.64 10.03
CA GLN A 217 2.31 6.10 9.92
C GLN A 217 1.69 5.97 11.29
N ARG A 218 0.43 6.38 11.42
CA ARG A 218 -0.31 6.26 12.67
C ARG A 218 -1.66 5.62 12.45
N TYR A 219 -1.97 4.64 13.27
CA TYR A 219 -3.20 3.87 13.25
C TYR A 219 -3.90 4.04 14.61
N ARG A 220 -5.07 4.67 14.64
CA ARG A 220 -5.89 4.82 15.83
C ARG A 220 -7.11 3.93 15.74
N SER A 221 -7.28 3.08 16.73
CA SER A 221 -8.32 2.05 16.81
C SER A 221 -9.23 2.36 18.00
N ALA A 222 -10.48 2.72 17.70
CA ALA A 222 -11.51 2.93 18.70
C ALA A 222 -12.21 1.61 19.09
N ARG A 223 -13.31 1.70 19.84
CA ARG A 223 -13.96 0.53 20.45
C ARG A 223 -14.42 -0.47 19.39
N ASP A 224 -14.16 -1.75 19.61
CA ASP A 224 -14.62 -2.84 18.74
C ASP A 224 -14.25 -2.66 17.24
N SER A 225 -13.25 -1.82 16.93
CA SER A 225 -12.80 -1.59 15.56
C SER A 225 -11.87 -2.71 15.09
N ASP A 226 -11.83 -2.92 13.77
CA ASP A 226 -11.00 -3.94 13.13
C ASP A 226 -10.12 -3.27 12.06
N LEU A 227 -8.85 -3.04 12.39
CA LEU A 227 -7.89 -2.33 11.56
C LEU A 227 -6.77 -3.29 11.15
N ALA A 228 -6.48 -3.35 9.86
CA ALA A 228 -5.30 -4.05 9.36
C ALA A 228 -4.55 -3.18 8.36
N SER A 229 -3.22 -3.17 8.47
CA SER A 229 -2.33 -2.55 7.51
C SER A 229 -1.39 -3.58 6.90
N LEU A 230 -1.08 -3.41 5.61
CA LEU A 230 -0.03 -4.13 4.91
C LEU A 230 0.92 -3.11 4.31
N ASN A 231 2.17 -3.12 4.75
CA ASN A 231 3.23 -2.28 4.21
C ASN A 231 4.16 -3.12 3.33
N VAL A 232 4.38 -2.68 2.10
CA VAL A 232 5.25 -3.35 1.13
C VAL A 232 6.40 -2.40 0.80
N PHE A 233 7.63 -2.79 1.13
CA PHE A 233 8.85 -2.05 0.83
C PHE A 233 9.67 -2.81 -0.20
N VAL A 234 9.65 -2.34 -1.45
CA VAL A 234 10.28 -3.02 -2.60
C VAL A 234 11.06 -2.05 -3.49
N GLY A 235 11.60 -0.98 -2.90
CA GLY A 235 12.35 0.07 -3.57
C GLY A 235 13.08 0.97 -2.57
N SER A 236 13.49 2.16 -3.02
CA SER A 236 14.30 3.16 -2.31
C SER A 236 15.74 2.73 -2.01
N GLY A 237 16.65 3.69 -1.86
CA GLY A 237 18.00 3.41 -1.35
C GLY A 237 17.98 3.21 0.15
N ARG A 238 17.26 4.09 0.87
CA ARG A 238 17.17 4.07 2.33
C ARG A 238 15.77 4.41 2.80
N THR A 239 15.18 3.51 3.59
CA THR A 239 13.90 3.71 4.25
C THR A 239 14.07 3.81 5.75
N LYS A 240 13.34 4.75 6.34
CA LYS A 240 13.05 4.87 7.75
C LYS A 240 11.55 5.04 7.92
N ALA A 241 10.86 3.99 8.31
CA ALA A 241 9.42 4.02 8.51
C ALA A 241 9.08 3.87 10.00
N GLY A 242 8.54 4.93 10.59
CA GLY A 242 7.95 4.88 11.93
C GLY A 242 6.48 4.50 11.87
N ILE A 243 6.07 3.42 12.53
CA ILE A 243 4.71 2.90 12.53
C ILE A 243 4.17 2.90 13.96
N GLU A 244 3.06 3.58 14.16
CA GLU A 244 2.45 3.77 15.47
C GLU A 244 1.02 3.23 15.44
N SER A 245 0.65 2.46 16.44
CA SER A 245 -0.70 1.92 16.62
C SER A 245 -1.17 2.18 18.03
N ASP A 246 -2.25 2.94 18.16
CA ASP A 246 -2.91 3.23 19.43
C ASP A 246 -4.28 2.53 19.45
N ILE A 247 -4.48 1.59 20.37
CA ILE A 247 -5.82 1.06 20.70
C ILE A 247 -6.34 1.88 21.89
N GLU A 248 -7.33 2.74 21.64
CA GLU A 248 -7.82 3.75 22.59
C GLU A 248 -9.01 3.24 23.44
N ALA A 249 -9.56 2.06 23.11
CA ALA A 249 -10.71 1.48 23.77
C ALA A 249 -10.73 -0.06 23.69
N GLY A 250 -11.63 -0.67 24.46
CA GLY A 250 -11.78 -2.12 24.50
C GLY A 250 -12.30 -2.73 23.19
N GLY A 251 -11.91 -3.98 22.94
CA GLY A 251 -12.37 -4.81 21.83
C GLY A 251 -11.73 -4.52 20.47
N GLY A 252 -10.81 -3.55 20.39
CA GLY A 252 -10.09 -3.23 19.16
C GLY A 252 -9.18 -4.37 18.69
N ILE A 253 -9.16 -4.61 17.38
CA ILE A 253 -8.28 -5.58 16.72
C ILE A 253 -7.40 -4.80 15.75
N VAL A 254 -6.08 -4.87 15.95
CA VAL A 254 -5.08 -4.27 15.06
C VAL A 254 -4.16 -5.35 14.52
N LYS A 255 -3.94 -5.36 13.21
CA LYS A 255 -3.00 -6.26 12.54
C LYS A 255 -2.05 -5.46 11.66
N LEU A 256 -0.76 -5.50 11.97
CA LEU A 256 0.29 -4.80 11.21
C LEU A 256 1.12 -5.81 10.43
N TYR A 257 1.00 -5.79 9.11
CA TYR A 257 1.75 -6.64 8.21
C TYR A 257 2.83 -5.84 7.48
N GLY A 258 3.99 -6.46 7.31
CA GLY A 258 5.11 -5.88 6.57
C GLY A 258 5.78 -6.91 5.67
N LEU A 259 5.96 -6.54 4.41
CA LEU A 259 6.73 -7.29 3.43
C LEU A 259 7.90 -6.42 2.96
N VAL A 260 9.11 -6.95 3.05
CA VAL A 260 10.33 -6.28 2.62
C VAL A 260 11.02 -7.17 1.59
N ALA A 261 11.27 -6.63 0.41
CA ALA A 261 12.22 -7.20 -0.54
C ALA A 261 13.27 -6.13 -0.86
N ALA A 262 14.53 -6.42 -0.59
CA ALA A 262 15.63 -5.47 -0.78
C ALA A 262 16.88 -6.15 -1.33
N GLY A 263 17.58 -5.50 -2.25
CA GLY A 263 18.83 -5.94 -2.88
C GLY A 263 19.90 -4.85 -2.89
N ASP A 264 20.97 -5.08 -3.66
CA ASP A 264 22.10 -4.16 -3.82
C ASP A 264 22.66 -3.65 -2.48
N ALA A 265 22.64 -2.33 -2.27
CA ALA A 265 23.04 -1.65 -1.05
C ALA A 265 21.83 -1.02 -0.31
N GLN A 266 20.61 -1.47 -0.64
CA GLN A 266 19.39 -0.93 -0.05
C GLN A 266 19.35 -1.16 1.46
N ARG A 267 18.77 -0.20 2.18
CA ARG A 267 18.58 -0.26 3.62
C ARG A 267 17.14 0.03 4.00
N ILE A 268 16.48 -0.92 4.64
CA ILE A 268 15.11 -0.76 5.10
C ILE A 268 15.09 -0.82 6.64
N ASP A 269 14.78 0.30 7.28
CA ASP A 269 14.65 0.42 8.73
C ASP A 269 13.19 0.71 9.08
N VAL A 270 12.57 -0.19 9.82
CA VAL A 270 11.19 -0.08 10.25
C VAL A 270 11.13 -0.08 11.76
N ASN A 271 10.46 0.92 12.32
CA ASN A 271 10.19 1.03 13.74
C ASN A 271 8.70 0.89 13.99
N SER A 272 8.31 0.07 14.97
CA SER A 272 6.92 0.00 15.42
C SER A 272 6.79 0.32 16.89
N PHE A 273 5.73 1.07 17.23
CA PHE A 273 5.25 1.26 18.58
C PHE A 273 3.76 0.94 18.63
N GLN A 274 3.40 -0.11 19.35
CA GLN A 274 2.02 -0.57 19.52
C GLN A 274 1.64 -0.35 20.98
N ASP A 275 0.74 0.59 21.23
CA ASP A 275 0.18 0.86 22.55
C ASP A 275 -1.23 0.27 22.66
N LEU A 276 -1.41 -0.59 23.67
CA LEU A 276 -2.66 -1.29 23.91
C LEU A 276 -3.24 -0.85 25.25
N ASP A 277 -4.23 0.06 25.18
CA ASP A 277 -5.03 0.52 26.31
C ASP A 277 -6.50 0.12 26.12
N GLY A 278 -6.88 -1.03 26.69
CA GLY A 278 -8.25 -1.52 26.55
C GLY A 278 -8.46 -2.93 27.05
N ARG A 279 -9.74 -3.30 27.19
CA ARG A 279 -10.14 -4.65 27.59
C ARG A 279 -10.41 -5.53 26.37
N GLY A 280 -9.88 -6.74 26.36
CA GLY A 280 -10.14 -7.74 25.32
C GLY A 280 -9.60 -7.36 23.94
N SER A 281 -8.67 -6.41 23.85
CA SER A 281 -8.11 -5.94 22.59
C SER A 281 -7.04 -6.91 22.06
N GLN A 282 -6.77 -6.89 20.76
CA GLN A 282 -5.72 -7.71 20.14
C GLN A 282 -4.85 -6.84 19.22
N SER A 283 -3.52 -6.96 19.31
CA SER A 283 -2.59 -6.31 18.38
C SER A 283 -1.50 -7.29 17.93
N ASP A 284 -1.56 -7.72 16.68
CA ASP A 284 -0.56 -8.63 16.10
C ASP A 284 0.29 -7.91 15.05
N LEU A 285 1.57 -8.26 15.00
CA LEU A 285 2.50 -7.78 13.98
C LEU A 285 3.23 -8.96 13.33
N LEU A 286 3.29 -8.95 12.00
CA LEU A 286 4.15 -9.85 11.23
C LEU A 286 4.94 -9.06 10.19
N TYR A 287 6.26 -9.11 10.30
CA TYR A 287 7.19 -8.56 9.33
C TYR A 287 8.04 -9.67 8.69
N LEU A 288 8.00 -9.74 7.36
CA LEU A 288 8.73 -10.71 6.55
C LEU A 288 9.71 -9.97 5.65
N SER A 289 10.97 -10.38 5.66
CA SER A 289 12.02 -9.79 4.82
C SER A 289 12.74 -10.83 3.98
N ALA A 290 12.93 -10.55 2.70
CA ALA A 290 13.82 -11.29 1.80
C ALA A 290 14.93 -10.35 1.30
N LEU A 291 16.19 -10.67 1.61
CA LEU A 291 17.32 -9.75 1.43
C LEU A 291 18.41 -10.34 0.52
N TYR A 292 18.73 -9.62 -0.55
CA TYR A 292 19.74 -9.95 -1.56
C TYR A 292 21.02 -9.12 -1.40
N ASP A 293 22.07 -9.53 -2.10
CA ASP A 293 23.35 -8.82 -2.21
C ASP A 293 23.93 -8.39 -0.85
N SER A 294 24.00 -7.07 -0.62
CA SER A 294 24.43 -6.45 0.63
C SER A 294 23.32 -5.66 1.32
N ALA A 295 22.06 -5.94 0.99
CA ALA A 295 20.91 -5.27 1.56
C ALA A 295 20.84 -5.48 3.09
N LYS A 296 20.32 -4.46 3.77
CA LYS A 296 20.17 -4.48 5.22
C LYS A 296 18.75 -4.16 5.65
N ALA A 297 18.14 -5.06 6.43
CA ALA A 297 16.91 -4.78 7.15
C ALA A 297 17.19 -4.53 8.63
N VAL A 298 16.55 -3.53 9.21
CA VAL A 298 16.49 -3.32 10.66
C VAL A 298 15.02 -3.23 11.03
N PHE A 299 14.63 -4.01 12.03
CA PHE A 299 13.30 -3.92 12.60
C PHE A 299 13.45 -3.68 14.10
N TYR A 300 12.89 -2.59 14.61
CA TYR A 300 12.77 -2.34 16.04
C TYR A 300 11.31 -2.16 16.38
N GLY A 301 10.73 -3.09 17.13
CA GLY A 301 9.30 -3.07 17.42
C GLY A 301 9.04 -3.20 18.90
N LYS A 302 8.31 -2.24 19.46
CA LYS A 302 7.92 -2.20 20.86
C LYS A 302 6.41 -2.35 20.98
N ILE A 303 5.97 -3.39 21.69
CA ILE A 303 4.59 -3.51 22.16
C ILE A 303 4.54 -3.11 23.63
N ARG A 304 3.61 -2.21 23.95
CA ARG A 304 3.30 -1.80 25.30
C ARG A 304 1.86 -2.17 25.61
N VAL A 305 1.66 -2.91 26.69
CA VAL A 305 0.32 -3.23 27.22
C VAL A 305 0.14 -2.47 28.52
N GLU A 306 -0.81 -1.54 28.51
CA GLU A 306 -1.03 -0.64 29.62
C GLU A 306 -1.57 -1.33 30.87
N ALA A 307 -1.33 -0.72 32.04
CA ALA A 307 -1.75 -1.27 33.33
C ALA A 307 -3.29 -1.37 33.46
N THR A 308 -4.01 -0.55 32.68
CA THR A 308 -5.47 -0.51 32.54
C THR A 308 -6.04 -1.65 31.68
N SER A 309 -5.19 -2.34 30.92
CA SER A 309 -5.59 -3.42 30.02
C SER A 309 -5.92 -4.73 30.76
N SER A 310 -6.86 -5.50 30.20
CA SER A 310 -7.40 -6.73 30.80
C SER A 310 -7.91 -7.67 29.71
N GLY A 311 -7.47 -8.93 29.72
CA GLY A 311 -7.79 -9.92 28.68
C GLY A 311 -7.24 -9.57 27.28
N THR A 312 -6.27 -8.66 27.21
CA THR A 312 -5.67 -8.16 25.96
C THR A 312 -4.57 -9.10 25.47
N GLY A 313 -4.42 -9.22 24.16
CA GLY A 313 -3.44 -10.11 23.53
C GLY A 313 -2.56 -9.41 22.50
N SER A 314 -1.31 -9.84 22.39
CA SER A 314 -0.42 -9.40 21.32
C SER A 314 0.58 -10.48 20.93
N TYR A 315 1.01 -10.48 19.67
CA TYR A 315 2.13 -11.27 19.20
C TYR A 315 2.89 -10.54 18.10
N GLN A 316 4.21 -10.48 18.25
CA GLN A 316 5.10 -9.84 17.28
C GLN A 316 6.02 -10.87 16.64
N GLU A 317 5.97 -10.99 15.33
CA GLU A 317 6.82 -11.92 14.59
C GLU A 317 7.61 -11.19 13.51
N CYS A 318 8.92 -11.43 13.47
CA CYS A 318 9.83 -10.89 12.48
C CYS A 318 10.67 -12.02 11.89
N ARG A 319 10.43 -12.40 10.63
CA ARG A 319 11.19 -13.44 9.95
C ARG A 319 12.00 -12.83 8.81
N ASN A 320 13.29 -13.13 8.77
CA ASN A 320 14.20 -12.57 7.78
C ASN A 320 14.94 -13.69 7.07
N MET A 321 14.78 -13.75 5.75
CA MET A 321 15.47 -14.66 4.85
C MET A 321 16.64 -13.94 4.18
N LEU A 322 17.85 -14.41 4.44
CA LEU A 322 19.09 -13.89 3.86
C LEU A 322 19.46 -14.73 2.63
N LEU A 323 19.41 -14.11 1.45
CA LEU A 323 19.66 -14.79 0.18
C LEU A 323 21.11 -14.64 -0.29
N SER A 324 21.90 -13.81 0.40
CA SER A 324 23.30 -13.54 0.11
C SER A 324 24.12 -13.43 1.38
N LYS A 325 25.41 -13.81 1.32
CA LYS A 325 26.33 -13.80 2.48
C LYS A 325 26.57 -12.41 3.08
N LYS A 326 26.41 -11.35 2.28
CA LYS A 326 26.61 -9.96 2.71
C LYS A 326 25.31 -9.29 3.17
N ALA A 327 24.15 -9.90 2.92
CA ALA A 327 22.88 -9.40 3.39
C ALA A 327 22.76 -9.60 4.91
N SER A 328 22.09 -8.69 5.60
CA SER A 328 21.95 -8.74 7.06
C SER A 328 20.59 -8.24 7.54
N ALA A 329 20.11 -8.81 8.64
CA ALA A 329 18.88 -8.40 9.29
C ALA A 329 19.08 -8.28 10.80
N ASP A 330 18.63 -7.16 11.37
CA ASP A 330 18.67 -6.89 12.80
C ASP A 330 17.23 -6.75 13.36
N PRO A 331 16.54 -7.87 13.71
CA PRO A 331 15.23 -7.82 14.36
C PRO A 331 15.35 -7.65 15.88
N ILE A 332 14.74 -6.60 16.41
CA ILE A 332 14.88 -6.16 17.81
C ILE A 332 13.47 -5.98 18.41
N PRO A 333 12.82 -7.07 18.84
CA PRO A 333 11.52 -7.00 19.49
C PRO A 333 11.65 -6.60 20.97
N VAL A 334 10.69 -5.78 21.45
CA VAL A 334 10.59 -5.33 22.84
C VAL A 334 9.15 -5.49 23.30
N LEU A 335 8.95 -6.05 24.50
CA LEU A 335 7.67 -6.10 25.19
C LEU A 335 7.75 -5.30 26.49
N GLU A 336 6.76 -4.44 26.73
CA GLU A 336 6.53 -3.75 27.98
C GLU A 336 5.12 -4.06 28.46
N ILE A 337 4.99 -5.04 29.37
CA ILE A 337 3.69 -5.53 29.84
C ILE A 337 3.48 -5.03 31.28
N LEU A 338 2.53 -4.11 31.47
CA LEU A 338 2.29 -3.45 32.76
C LEU A 338 1.13 -4.06 33.56
N THR A 339 0.53 -5.13 33.06
CA THR A 339 -0.59 -5.87 33.68
C THR A 339 -0.36 -7.38 33.65
N ASN A 340 -0.87 -8.09 34.63
CA ASN A 340 -0.83 -9.57 34.66
C ASN A 340 -2.02 -10.22 33.95
N ASP A 341 -3.07 -9.45 33.63
CA ASP A 341 -4.29 -9.94 33.01
C ASP A 341 -4.22 -9.81 31.48
N VAL A 342 -3.38 -10.64 30.87
CA VAL A 342 -3.20 -10.73 29.42
C VAL A 342 -3.66 -12.09 28.89
N ALA A 343 -4.30 -12.10 27.73
CA ALA A 343 -4.70 -13.33 27.05
C ALA A 343 -3.50 -14.06 26.44
N ARG A 344 -2.58 -13.31 25.82
CA ARG A 344 -1.29 -13.78 25.28
C ARG A 344 -0.37 -12.58 25.04
N CYS A 345 0.91 -12.68 25.33
CA CYS A 345 1.91 -11.72 24.89
C CYS A 345 3.17 -12.50 24.53
N GLY A 346 3.75 -12.25 23.37
CA GLY A 346 4.94 -12.94 22.93
C GLY A 346 5.58 -12.29 21.72
N HIS A 347 6.81 -12.66 21.44
CA HIS A 347 7.49 -12.24 20.24
C HIS A 347 8.40 -13.35 19.70
N GLY A 348 8.60 -13.35 18.38
CA GLY A 348 9.49 -14.25 17.66
C GLY A 348 10.31 -13.45 16.66
N ALA A 349 11.61 -13.71 16.60
CA ALA A 349 12.51 -13.07 15.66
C ALA A 349 13.48 -14.10 15.09
N THR A 350 13.56 -14.20 13.77
CA THR A 350 14.51 -15.08 13.07
C THR A 350 15.24 -14.30 11.99
N ALA A 351 16.51 -14.62 11.82
CA ALA A 351 17.31 -14.21 10.67
C ALA A 351 18.15 -15.42 10.25
N GLY A 352 17.91 -15.93 9.05
CA GLY A 352 18.53 -17.17 8.58
C GLY A 352 18.87 -17.09 7.10
N ALA A 353 20.01 -17.67 6.74
CA ALA A 353 20.32 -17.91 5.34
C ALA A 353 19.37 -18.95 4.75
N LEU A 354 19.08 -18.84 3.46
CA LEU A 354 18.41 -19.90 2.72
C LEU A 354 19.23 -21.20 2.81
N GLY A 355 18.60 -22.32 3.15
CA GLY A 355 19.30 -23.58 3.33
C GLY A 355 19.82 -24.13 2.00
N ASP A 356 21.10 -24.51 1.99
CA ASP A 356 21.74 -25.09 0.81
C ASP A 356 21.05 -26.40 0.36
N GLU A 357 20.47 -27.16 1.30
CA GLU A 357 19.72 -28.38 1.01
C GLU A 357 18.40 -28.11 0.28
N GLU A 358 17.65 -27.08 0.70
CA GLU A 358 16.39 -26.69 0.07
C GLU A 358 16.63 -26.19 -1.35
N LEU A 359 17.67 -25.39 -1.53
CA LEU A 359 18.10 -24.88 -2.82
C LEU A 359 18.58 -26.03 -3.73
N PHE A 360 19.43 -26.93 -3.21
CA PHE A 360 19.89 -28.11 -3.95
C PHE A 360 18.72 -29.02 -4.35
N TYR A 361 17.76 -29.24 -3.45
CA TYR A 361 16.58 -30.06 -3.72
C TYR A 361 15.77 -29.46 -4.88
N ALA A 362 15.44 -28.17 -4.84
CA ALA A 362 14.73 -27.50 -5.93
C ALA A 362 15.51 -27.58 -7.25
N MET A 363 16.82 -27.30 -7.22
CA MET A 363 17.65 -27.39 -8.42
C MET A 363 17.72 -28.81 -9.01
N SER A 364 17.74 -29.84 -8.17
CA SER A 364 17.69 -31.25 -8.60
C SER A 364 16.41 -31.62 -9.35
N ARG A 365 15.35 -30.82 -9.23
CA ARG A 365 14.08 -30.97 -9.95
C ARG A 365 14.02 -30.20 -11.27
N GLY A 366 15.15 -29.62 -11.70
CA GLY A 366 15.28 -28.96 -13.00
C GLY A 366 15.17 -27.44 -12.97
N PHE A 367 15.00 -26.83 -11.78
CA PHE A 367 15.13 -25.40 -11.63
C PHE A 367 16.60 -24.97 -11.70
N ASP A 368 16.89 -23.85 -12.35
CA ASP A 368 18.18 -23.21 -12.12
C ASP A 368 18.22 -22.57 -10.72
N ARG A 369 19.40 -22.07 -10.32
CA ARG A 369 19.58 -21.48 -8.98
C ARG A 369 18.64 -20.30 -8.75
N GLN A 370 18.42 -19.45 -9.75
CA GLN A 370 17.61 -18.24 -9.63
C GLN A 370 16.14 -18.60 -9.48
N ALA A 371 15.61 -19.48 -10.32
CA ALA A 371 14.24 -19.97 -10.24
C ALA A 371 13.98 -20.73 -8.94
N ALA A 372 14.95 -21.51 -8.46
CA ALA A 372 14.86 -22.19 -7.17
C ALA A 372 14.80 -21.20 -5.98
N GLN A 373 15.62 -20.15 -6.00
CA GLN A 373 15.56 -19.08 -4.99
C GLN A 373 14.21 -18.35 -5.02
N GLN A 374 13.72 -17.99 -6.21
CA GLN A 374 12.41 -17.35 -6.36
C GLN A 374 11.30 -18.22 -5.79
N LEU A 375 11.27 -19.52 -6.10
CA LEU A 375 10.28 -20.46 -5.57
C LEU A 375 10.27 -20.49 -4.03
N LEU A 376 11.45 -20.53 -3.42
CA LEU A 376 11.59 -20.57 -1.96
C LEU A 376 11.18 -19.25 -1.30
N VAL A 377 11.50 -18.12 -1.94
CA VAL A 377 11.04 -16.79 -1.52
C VAL A 377 9.51 -16.66 -1.66
N HIS A 378 8.92 -17.16 -2.75
CA HIS A 378 7.48 -17.20 -2.92
C HIS A 378 6.79 -18.01 -1.81
N GLY A 379 7.33 -19.17 -1.43
CA GLY A 379 6.79 -19.96 -0.31
C GLY A 379 7.01 -19.32 1.07
N PHE A 380 7.99 -18.43 1.21
CA PHE A 380 8.26 -17.71 2.45
C PHE A 380 7.23 -16.62 2.75
N PHE A 381 6.75 -15.94 1.70
CA PHE A 381 5.65 -15.00 1.78
C PHE A 381 4.32 -15.75 1.68
N PRO A 382 3.53 -15.83 2.76
CA PRO A 382 2.31 -16.62 2.72
C PRO A 382 1.32 -16.01 1.71
N GLU A 383 0.64 -16.86 0.94
CA GLU A 383 -0.45 -16.48 0.01
C GLU A 383 -1.62 -15.75 0.70
N ARG A 384 -1.65 -15.75 2.04
CA ARG A 384 -2.62 -15.03 2.86
C ARG A 384 -1.89 -14.47 4.07
N ALA A 385 -2.20 -13.22 4.45
CA ALA A 385 -1.84 -12.70 5.76
C ALA A 385 -2.24 -13.73 6.82
N PRO A 386 -1.31 -14.25 7.64
CA PRO A 386 -1.61 -15.38 8.49
C PRO A 386 -2.74 -15.01 9.43
N ALA A 387 -3.77 -15.85 9.45
CA ALA A 387 -4.75 -15.84 10.51
C ALA A 387 -3.98 -16.19 11.78
N ALA A 388 -3.76 -15.20 12.66
CA ALA A 388 -3.07 -15.32 13.94
C ALA A 388 -3.73 -16.32 14.94
N ASP A 389 -4.64 -17.17 14.48
CA ASP A 389 -5.56 -17.96 15.30
C ASP A 389 -5.24 -19.45 15.44
N ARG A 390 -4.20 -20.00 14.77
CA ARG A 390 -4.12 -21.47 14.65
C ARG A 390 -2.97 -22.23 15.32
N GLU A 391 -1.84 -21.62 15.71
CA GLU A 391 -0.67 -22.47 16.04
C GLU A 391 -0.29 -22.60 17.52
N HIS A 392 -0.79 -21.77 18.45
CA HIS A 392 -0.33 -21.82 19.85
C HIS A 392 -1.40 -22.17 20.91
N ARG A 393 -2.52 -22.79 20.49
CA ARG A 393 -3.54 -23.38 21.41
C ARG A 393 -3.24 -24.83 21.84
N ARG A 394 -2.02 -25.34 21.69
CA ARG A 394 -1.62 -26.64 22.28
C ARG A 394 -0.94 -26.42 23.63
N ASP A 395 -1.78 -26.32 24.66
CA ASP A 395 -1.59 -26.87 26.01
C ASP A 395 -2.43 -26.08 27.02
N GLY A 396 -3.74 -26.35 26.96
CA GLY A 396 -4.70 -25.87 27.94
C GLY A 396 -5.81 -26.89 28.04
N ARG A 397 -5.62 -27.89 28.89
CA ARG A 397 -6.62 -28.90 29.21
C ARG A 397 -7.84 -28.19 29.82
N ALA A 398 -8.85 -27.91 29.01
CA ALA A 398 -10.14 -27.41 29.50
C ALA A 398 -10.86 -28.55 30.27
N PRO A 399 -11.51 -28.26 31.41
CA PRO A 399 -12.16 -29.27 32.22
C PRO A 399 -13.48 -29.74 31.56
N ASP A 400 -13.63 -31.06 31.53
CA ASP A 400 -14.85 -31.79 31.16
C ASP A 400 -16.07 -31.25 31.92
N ARG A 401 -17.06 -30.71 31.19
CA ARG A 401 -18.41 -30.53 31.71
C ARG A 401 -19.40 -31.25 30.80
N ARG A 402 -19.89 -32.35 31.35
CA ARG A 402 -20.95 -33.20 30.82
C ARG A 402 -22.28 -32.44 30.69
N ARG A 403 -22.80 -32.47 29.47
CA ARG A 403 -24.12 -32.98 29.03
C ARG A 403 -25.37 -32.68 29.89
N ASP A 404 -26.30 -31.95 29.28
CA ASP A 404 -27.73 -32.28 29.05
C ASP A 404 -28.36 -31.09 28.31
N GLY A 405 -29.30 -31.17 27.37
CA GLY A 405 -30.01 -32.25 26.70
C GLY A 405 -30.89 -31.61 25.60
N ARG A 406 -31.18 -32.39 24.55
CA ARG A 406 -32.28 -32.30 23.56
C ARG A 406 -32.86 -30.92 23.19
N GLU A 407 -32.84 -30.60 21.88
CA GLU A 407 -34.08 -30.49 21.10
C GLU A 407 -33.85 -30.58 19.59
N ARG A 408 -34.74 -31.30 18.90
CA ARG A 408 -34.83 -31.47 17.44
C ARG A 408 -35.79 -30.42 16.89
N GLY A 409 -35.43 -29.73 15.82
CA GLY A 409 -36.34 -28.78 15.16
C GLY A 409 -35.94 -28.34 13.75
N ARG A 410 -36.37 -29.14 12.76
CA ARG A 410 -36.84 -28.76 11.39
C ARG A 410 -36.02 -27.74 10.57
N ARG A 411 -35.40 -28.27 9.50
CA ARG A 411 -34.98 -27.53 8.30
C ARG A 411 -36.21 -27.02 7.54
N GLY A 412 -36.38 -25.70 7.45
CA GLY A 412 -37.26 -25.03 6.50
C GLY A 412 -36.40 -24.33 5.44
N ALA A 413 -36.44 -24.81 4.20
CA ALA A 413 -35.84 -24.16 3.07
C ALA A 413 -36.71 -22.97 2.65
N LEU A 414 -36.20 -21.74 2.78
CA LEU A 414 -36.78 -20.55 2.17
C LEU A 414 -36.10 -20.32 0.83
N ARG A 415 -36.86 -20.54 -0.25
CA ARG A 415 -36.52 -20.11 -1.61
C ARG A 415 -36.59 -18.58 -1.66
N ALA A 416 -35.45 -17.95 -1.95
CA ALA A 416 -35.41 -16.54 -2.34
C ALA A 416 -35.95 -16.42 -3.77
N ALA A 417 -36.95 -15.57 -3.97
CA ALA A 417 -37.41 -15.15 -5.28
C ALA A 417 -36.34 -14.25 -5.92
N GLY A 418 -35.92 -14.58 -7.14
CA GLY A 418 -34.93 -13.82 -7.89
C GLY A 418 -35.45 -12.43 -8.25
N ALA A 419 -34.69 -11.41 -7.87
CA ALA A 419 -34.77 -10.09 -8.48
C ALA A 419 -34.14 -10.14 -9.89
N PRO A 420 -34.66 -9.37 -10.87
CA PRO A 420 -34.13 -9.39 -12.23
C PRO A 420 -32.73 -8.77 -12.28
N ALA A 421 -31.87 -9.34 -13.13
CA ALA A 421 -30.54 -8.81 -13.41
C ALA A 421 -30.62 -7.37 -13.94
N PRO A 422 -29.69 -6.47 -13.58
CA PRO A 422 -29.62 -5.14 -14.16
C PRO A 422 -29.33 -5.21 -15.67
N ALA A 423 -29.99 -4.36 -16.43
CA ALA A 423 -29.85 -4.27 -17.88
C ALA A 423 -28.39 -3.97 -18.28
N MET A 424 -27.87 -4.75 -19.22
CA MET A 424 -26.55 -4.51 -19.83
C MET A 424 -26.52 -3.14 -20.49
N SER A 425 -25.47 -2.36 -20.21
CA SER A 425 -25.15 -1.12 -20.90
C SER A 425 -24.99 -1.37 -22.40
N ALA A 426 -25.45 -0.44 -23.23
CA ALA A 426 -25.28 -0.53 -24.68
C ALA A 426 -23.79 -0.56 -25.04
N HIS A 427 -23.38 -1.56 -25.83
CA HIS A 427 -22.03 -1.66 -26.40
C HIS A 427 -21.77 -0.48 -27.34
N GLU A 428 -20.86 0.43 -26.95
CA GLU A 428 -20.46 1.59 -27.75
C GLU A 428 -19.11 1.29 -28.41
N PHE A 429 -19.17 0.84 -29.67
CA PHE A 429 -17.99 0.59 -30.50
C PHE A 429 -17.42 1.90 -31.03
N ILE A 430 -16.13 2.13 -30.82
CA ILE A 430 -15.40 3.34 -31.24
C ILE A 430 -14.49 2.97 -32.41
N ALA A 431 -14.57 3.70 -33.52
CA ALA A 431 -13.64 3.53 -34.64
C ALA A 431 -12.25 4.05 -34.27
N VAL A 432 -11.22 3.18 -34.39
CA VAL A 432 -9.85 3.45 -33.91
C VAL A 432 -8.80 3.46 -35.03
N ALA A 433 -9.06 2.78 -36.15
CA ALA A 433 -8.16 2.71 -37.30
C ALA A 433 -8.94 2.32 -38.57
N ARG A 434 -8.34 2.54 -39.74
CA ARG A 434 -8.78 1.90 -40.99
C ARG A 434 -8.14 0.50 -41.10
N GLU A 435 -8.83 -0.42 -41.76
CA GLU A 435 -8.36 -1.79 -41.94
C GLU A 435 -7.01 -1.86 -42.68
N ASP A 436 -6.77 -0.95 -43.63
CA ASP A 436 -5.52 -0.84 -44.40
C ASP A 436 -4.34 -0.22 -43.64
N GLU A 437 -4.57 0.27 -42.41
CA GLU A 437 -3.52 0.86 -41.58
C GLU A 437 -2.82 -0.14 -40.65
N VAL A 438 -3.33 -1.37 -40.52
CA VAL A 438 -2.74 -2.45 -39.74
C VAL A 438 -2.73 -3.73 -40.60
N PRO A 439 -1.67 -3.96 -41.38
CA PRO A 439 -1.49 -5.17 -42.17
C PRO A 439 -1.53 -6.45 -41.31
N PRO A 440 -1.87 -7.62 -41.90
CA PRO A 440 -1.72 -8.90 -41.21
C PRO A 440 -0.29 -9.11 -40.72
N GLY A 441 -0.13 -9.55 -39.48
CA GLY A 441 1.15 -9.72 -38.79
C GLY A 441 1.66 -8.47 -38.06
N GLU A 442 0.90 -7.37 -38.04
CA GLU A 442 1.34 -6.11 -37.42
C GLU A 442 0.47 -5.68 -36.23
N VAL A 443 1.07 -4.87 -35.36
CA VAL A 443 0.40 -4.13 -34.27
C VAL A 443 0.54 -2.63 -34.48
N LYS A 444 -0.38 -1.86 -33.89
CA LYS A 444 -0.40 -0.40 -33.95
C LYS A 444 -0.95 0.17 -32.65
N VAL A 445 -0.34 1.25 -32.19
CA VAL A 445 -0.89 2.08 -31.12
C VAL A 445 -2.08 2.89 -31.64
N VAL A 446 -3.24 2.73 -31.01
CA VAL A 446 -4.47 3.48 -31.34
C VAL A 446 -5.08 4.14 -30.11
N GLN A 447 -5.89 5.18 -30.33
CA GLN A 447 -6.62 5.87 -29.27
C GLN A 447 -8.11 5.53 -29.37
N ALA A 448 -8.68 5.04 -28.27
CA ALA A 448 -10.11 4.79 -28.11
C ALA A 448 -10.62 5.61 -26.92
N GLY A 449 -11.26 6.74 -27.20
CA GLY A 449 -11.62 7.72 -26.16
C GLY A 449 -10.37 8.27 -25.45
N ALA A 450 -10.24 8.02 -24.15
CA ALA A 450 -9.08 8.41 -23.35
C ALA A 450 -8.05 7.28 -23.14
N LYS A 451 -8.26 6.09 -23.73
CA LYS A 451 -7.38 4.92 -23.60
C LYS A 451 -6.45 4.78 -24.80
N SER A 452 -5.19 4.48 -24.51
CA SER A 452 -4.20 4.02 -25.48
C SER A 452 -4.25 2.49 -25.55
N LEU A 453 -4.47 1.93 -26.75
CA LEU A 453 -4.60 0.48 -26.98
C LEU A 453 -3.53 -0.02 -27.95
N CYS A 454 -3.13 -1.28 -27.77
CA CYS A 454 -2.42 -2.06 -28.78
C CYS A 454 -3.46 -2.79 -29.63
N LEU A 455 -3.64 -2.35 -30.87
CA LEU A 455 -4.49 -3.00 -31.87
C LEU A 455 -3.61 -3.84 -32.78
N GLY A 456 -3.96 -5.10 -33.05
CA GLY A 456 -3.22 -5.92 -33.99
C GLY A 456 -4.13 -6.77 -34.89
N HIS A 457 -3.54 -7.20 -36.00
CA HIS A 457 -4.17 -8.00 -37.03
C HIS A 457 -3.32 -9.25 -37.23
N CYS A 458 -3.81 -10.40 -36.77
CA CYS A 458 -3.11 -11.67 -36.92
C CYS A 458 -3.05 -12.14 -38.37
N GLU A 459 -2.05 -12.95 -38.70
CA GLU A 459 -1.90 -13.52 -40.05
C GLU A 459 -3.09 -14.40 -40.48
N ASP A 460 -3.80 -15.00 -39.52
CA ASP A 460 -5.01 -15.80 -39.77
C ASP A 460 -6.28 -14.95 -40.01
N GLY A 461 -6.15 -13.62 -39.99
CA GLY A 461 -7.24 -12.65 -40.16
C GLY A 461 -7.96 -12.26 -38.87
N THR A 462 -7.53 -12.77 -37.72
CA THR A 462 -8.10 -12.40 -36.41
C THR A 462 -7.67 -10.99 -36.00
N TRP A 463 -8.63 -10.18 -35.54
CA TRP A 463 -8.35 -8.88 -34.95
C TRP A 463 -8.39 -8.95 -33.43
N GLY A 464 -7.46 -8.27 -32.76
CA GLY A 464 -7.45 -8.16 -31.31
C GLY A 464 -7.00 -6.77 -30.86
N ALA A 465 -7.53 -6.34 -29.73
CA ALA A 465 -7.15 -5.09 -29.09
C ALA A 465 -6.96 -5.32 -27.60
N ILE A 466 -5.82 -4.90 -27.07
CA ILE A 466 -5.49 -5.00 -25.64
C ILE A 466 -5.02 -3.65 -25.08
N ASP A 467 -4.94 -3.53 -23.76
CA ASP A 467 -4.29 -2.36 -23.16
C ASP A 467 -2.86 -2.21 -23.69
N ASN A 468 -2.44 -0.98 -23.96
CA ASN A 468 -1.15 -0.73 -24.61
C ASN A 468 0.07 -0.77 -23.67
N VAL A 469 -0.12 -1.11 -22.40
CA VAL A 469 0.94 -1.02 -21.38
C VAL A 469 1.24 -2.42 -20.83
N CYS A 470 2.46 -2.87 -21.05
CA CYS A 470 2.96 -4.14 -20.53
C CYS A 470 2.94 -4.14 -19.00
N THR A 471 2.32 -5.15 -18.40
CA THR A 471 2.19 -5.31 -16.94
C THR A 471 3.49 -5.67 -16.20
N HIS A 472 4.57 -6.01 -16.92
CA HIS A 472 5.88 -6.25 -16.32
C HIS A 472 6.54 -4.94 -15.86
N ASP A 473 6.76 -4.02 -16.80
CA ASP A 473 7.51 -2.78 -16.56
C ASP A 473 7.11 -1.66 -17.52
N GLY A 474 5.82 -1.57 -17.87
CA GLY A 474 5.23 -0.41 -18.55
C GLY A 474 5.61 -0.21 -20.03
N GLY A 475 6.22 -1.19 -20.70
CA GLY A 475 6.54 -1.10 -22.13
C GLY A 475 5.30 -0.93 -23.03
N VAL A 476 5.44 -0.22 -24.14
CA VAL A 476 4.34 0.08 -25.08
C VAL A 476 4.14 -1.12 -26.02
N LEU A 477 3.04 -1.86 -25.85
CA LEU A 477 2.82 -3.13 -26.58
C LEU A 477 2.57 -2.92 -28.08
N GLY A 478 1.93 -1.82 -28.47
CA GLY A 478 1.68 -1.49 -29.88
C GLY A 478 2.92 -1.01 -30.64
N GLU A 479 4.09 -0.98 -29.99
CA GLU A 479 5.41 -0.79 -30.61
C GLU A 479 6.20 -2.11 -30.69
N GLY A 480 5.58 -3.22 -30.29
CA GLY A 480 6.16 -4.56 -30.31
C GLY A 480 6.02 -5.31 -31.63
N GLU A 481 6.39 -6.59 -31.61
CA GLU A 481 6.22 -7.51 -32.74
C GLU A 481 5.04 -8.46 -32.47
N LEU A 482 4.33 -8.88 -33.53
CA LEU A 482 3.21 -9.82 -33.45
C LEU A 482 3.56 -11.14 -34.14
N GLU A 483 3.50 -12.23 -33.41
CA GLU A 483 3.73 -13.60 -33.94
C GLU A 483 2.69 -14.54 -33.32
N ASP A 484 1.97 -15.34 -34.14
CA ASP A 484 0.94 -16.28 -33.67
C ASP A 484 -0.15 -15.64 -32.77
N CYS A 485 -0.59 -14.42 -33.09
CA CYS A 485 -1.47 -13.60 -32.25
C CYS A 485 -0.92 -13.25 -30.86
N LEU A 486 0.39 -13.42 -30.65
CA LEU A 486 1.09 -13.02 -29.44
C LEU A 486 1.89 -11.76 -29.70
N VAL A 487 1.54 -10.68 -29.01
CA VAL A 487 2.35 -9.46 -29.06
C VAL A 487 3.51 -9.57 -28.08
N GLU A 488 4.72 -9.43 -28.58
CA GLU A 488 5.95 -9.36 -27.80
C GLU A 488 6.26 -7.91 -27.42
N CYS A 489 6.38 -7.67 -26.12
CA CYS A 489 6.79 -6.37 -25.60
C CYS A 489 8.21 -6.04 -26.06
N PRO A 490 8.43 -4.89 -26.75
CA PRO A 490 9.73 -4.55 -27.35
C PRO A 490 10.84 -4.29 -26.32
N ARG A 491 10.48 -4.17 -25.04
CA ARG A 491 11.40 -3.81 -23.97
C ARG A 491 12.10 -5.00 -23.33
N HIS A 492 11.34 -6.04 -22.98
CA HIS A 492 11.82 -7.18 -22.18
C HIS A 492 11.32 -8.54 -22.68
N GLY A 493 10.64 -8.60 -23.83
CA GLY A 493 10.22 -9.85 -24.48
C GLY A 493 9.00 -10.55 -23.89
N ALA A 494 8.27 -9.91 -22.96
CA ALA A 494 7.03 -10.48 -22.42
C ALA A 494 5.99 -10.62 -23.54
N ARG A 495 5.34 -11.79 -23.66
CA ARG A 495 4.34 -12.06 -24.72
C ARG A 495 2.92 -12.08 -24.16
N PHE A 496 1.99 -11.42 -24.84
CA PHE A 496 0.57 -11.38 -24.50
C PHE A 496 -0.30 -11.86 -25.66
N ASP A 497 -1.32 -12.65 -25.36
CA ASP A 497 -2.35 -13.04 -26.30
C ASP A 497 -3.23 -11.83 -26.66
N LEU A 498 -3.26 -11.47 -27.94
CA LEU A 498 -3.92 -10.25 -28.43
C LEU A 498 -5.46 -10.29 -28.32
N THR A 499 -6.05 -11.49 -28.18
CA THR A 499 -7.51 -11.66 -28.12
C THR A 499 -8.04 -11.80 -26.70
N THR A 500 -7.22 -12.35 -25.80
CA THR A 500 -7.60 -12.61 -24.41
C THR A 500 -6.88 -11.71 -23.41
N GLY A 501 -5.74 -11.12 -23.78
CA GLY A 501 -4.86 -10.36 -22.91
C GLY A 501 -4.04 -11.22 -21.94
N GLU A 502 -4.09 -12.55 -22.06
CA GLU A 502 -3.35 -13.46 -21.20
C GLU A 502 -1.84 -13.41 -21.47
N VAL A 503 -1.04 -13.54 -20.41
CA VAL A 503 0.42 -13.66 -20.55
C VAL A 503 0.76 -15.05 -21.08
N ARG A 504 1.59 -15.11 -22.12
CA ARG A 504 2.09 -16.35 -22.72
C ARG A 504 3.59 -16.53 -22.55
N ALA A 505 4.34 -15.46 -22.28
CA ALA A 505 5.75 -15.55 -21.94
C ALA A 505 6.15 -14.51 -20.87
N LEU A 506 7.01 -14.94 -19.96
CA LEU A 506 7.71 -14.09 -18.99
C LEU A 506 8.49 -12.97 -19.70
N PRO A 507 8.79 -11.84 -19.04
CA PRO A 507 8.71 -11.61 -17.59
C PRO A 507 7.40 -11.01 -17.06
N ALA A 508 6.39 -10.74 -17.90
CA ALA A 508 5.07 -10.41 -17.39
C ALA A 508 4.45 -11.62 -16.67
N VAL A 509 3.63 -11.37 -15.65
CA VAL A 509 2.89 -12.42 -14.93
C VAL A 509 1.42 -12.06 -14.72
N PHE A 510 1.05 -10.81 -15.02
CA PHE A 510 -0.33 -10.34 -14.93
C PHE A 510 -0.90 -10.07 -16.33
N PRO A 511 -2.15 -10.47 -16.61
CA PRO A 511 -2.77 -10.23 -17.90
C PRO A 511 -3.11 -8.74 -18.09
N VAL A 512 -3.36 -8.34 -19.33
CA VAL A 512 -3.97 -7.05 -19.69
C VAL A 512 -5.43 -7.23 -20.08
N ASN A 513 -6.17 -6.13 -20.21
CA ASN A 513 -7.50 -6.19 -20.80
C ASN A 513 -7.43 -6.52 -22.28
N ALA A 514 -8.41 -7.28 -22.75
CA ALA A 514 -8.72 -7.44 -24.15
C ALA A 514 -10.12 -6.91 -24.43
N TYR A 515 -10.26 -6.23 -25.55
CA TYR A 515 -11.46 -5.51 -25.95
C TYR A 515 -12.02 -6.14 -27.24
N PRO A 516 -13.33 -6.37 -27.35
CA PRO A 516 -13.95 -6.84 -28.58
C PRO A 516 -13.64 -5.90 -29.74
N VAL A 517 -13.20 -6.48 -30.84
CA VAL A 517 -12.91 -5.77 -32.08
C VAL A 517 -13.88 -6.24 -33.16
N ARG A 518 -14.37 -5.30 -33.97
CA ARG A 518 -15.11 -5.62 -35.20
C ARG A 518 -14.63 -4.74 -36.35
N VAL A 519 -14.77 -5.25 -37.56
CA VAL A 519 -14.52 -4.47 -38.78
C VAL A 519 -15.85 -4.18 -39.46
N VAL A 520 -16.17 -2.90 -39.65
CA VAL A 520 -17.40 -2.44 -40.30
C VAL A 520 -17.02 -1.48 -41.41
N GLU A 521 -17.35 -1.81 -42.66
CA GLU A 521 -17.10 -0.97 -43.84
C GLU A 521 -15.63 -0.48 -43.96
N GLY A 522 -14.67 -1.36 -43.66
CA GLY A 522 -13.22 -1.05 -43.72
C GLY A 522 -12.69 -0.22 -42.54
N ARG A 523 -13.47 -0.05 -41.47
CA ARG A 523 -13.06 0.59 -40.22
C ARG A 523 -12.99 -0.44 -39.11
N VAL A 524 -11.91 -0.39 -38.34
CA VAL A 524 -11.73 -1.21 -37.16
C VAL A 524 -12.30 -0.47 -35.96
N GLU A 525 -13.26 -1.10 -35.29
CA GLU A 525 -13.95 -0.55 -34.13
C GLU A 525 -13.73 -1.42 -32.90
N VAL A 526 -13.53 -0.77 -31.74
CA VAL A 526 -13.26 -1.43 -30.46
C VAL A 526 -14.33 -1.07 -29.44
N ASP A 527 -14.82 -2.06 -28.70
CA ASP A 527 -15.78 -1.87 -27.60
C ASP A 527 -15.06 -1.74 -26.25
N LEU A 528 -15.18 -0.57 -25.62
CA LEU A 528 -14.57 -0.27 -24.32
C LEU A 528 -15.42 -0.68 -23.12
N SER A 529 -16.57 -1.31 -23.34
CA SER A 529 -17.47 -1.75 -22.26
C SER A 529 -16.90 -2.90 -21.43
N VAL A 530 -15.77 -3.49 -21.83
CA VAL A 530 -15.08 -4.51 -21.04
C VAL A 530 -14.54 -3.86 -19.77
N PRO A 531 -14.97 -4.30 -18.58
CA PRO A 531 -14.41 -3.82 -17.33
C PRO A 531 -12.93 -4.20 -17.29
N THR A 532 -12.10 -3.30 -16.78
CA THR A 532 -10.69 -3.60 -16.49
C THR A 532 -10.63 -4.87 -15.64
N LYS A 533 -10.10 -5.97 -16.18
CA LYS A 533 -9.66 -7.17 -15.46
C LYS A 533 -8.92 -6.70 -14.23
N GLU A 534 -9.47 -7.04 -13.09
CA GLU A 534 -8.81 -6.81 -11.82
C GLU A 534 -7.46 -7.54 -11.88
N LEU A 535 -6.38 -6.82 -11.55
CA LEU A 535 -5.18 -7.49 -11.11
C LEU A 535 -5.61 -8.24 -9.85
N GLU A 536 -5.81 -9.55 -9.94
CA GLU A 536 -5.99 -10.40 -8.77
C GLU A 536 -4.66 -10.42 -8.01
N ILE A 537 -4.44 -9.35 -7.25
CA ILE A 537 -3.44 -9.31 -6.20
C ILE A 537 -4.09 -10.06 -5.04
N GLY A 538 -3.97 -11.38 -5.09
CA GLY A 538 -4.56 -12.33 -4.14
C GLY A 538 -4.11 -12.11 -2.70
#